data_AF-A0A101M984-F1
#
_entry.id   AF-A0A101M984-F1
#
_cell.length_a   1.000
_cell.length_b   1.000
_cell.length_c   1.000
_cell.angle_alpha   90.00
_cell.angle_beta   90.00
_cell.angle_gamma   90.00
#
_symmetry.space_group_name_H-M   'P 1'
#
loop_
_entity.id
_entity.type
_entity.pdbx_description
1 polymer ?
#
loop_
_entity_poly.entity_id
_entity_poly.type
_entity_poly.pdbx_seq_one_letter_code
_entity_poly.pdbx_strand_id
1 'polypeptide(L)'
;MALPAFLKKNNYQNPTSPTDTAFQMGYGTDMGFFGHVQQEPLTAKQFNNHMSVYAQGRVRWMDPGFYPVQEQLIDGATIGEDDVLLVDVGGSFGHDISDFRRKWPGVPGRLVLQDLPEVVVSVKDLHPSIDVTGHDFFTEQPVKGTEIEQFSISLWIVT
;
A
#
# COMPACT_ATOMS: atom_id res chain seq x y z
N MET A 1 -8.31 28.77 3.96
CA MET A 1 -8.30 27.88 2.78
C MET A 1 -7.32 28.42 1.76
N ALA A 2 -6.31 27.65 1.35
CA ALA A 2 -5.24 28.13 0.46
C ALA A 2 -5.49 27.92 -1.05
N LEU A 3 -6.36 26.99 -1.44
CA LEU A 3 -6.54 26.60 -2.84
C LEU A 3 -6.80 27.79 -3.82
N PRO A 4 -7.69 28.76 -3.54
CA PRO A 4 -7.88 29.89 -4.46
C PRO A 4 -6.65 30.78 -4.61
N ALA A 5 -5.88 30.96 -3.52
CA ALA A 5 -4.65 31.75 -3.53
C ALA A 5 -3.52 31.02 -4.27
N PHE A 6 -3.39 29.70 -4.07
CA PHE A 6 -2.44 28.84 -4.76
C PHE A 6 -2.69 28.83 -6.28
N LEU A 7 -3.94 28.59 -6.71
CA LEU A 7 -4.29 28.60 -8.12
C LEU A 7 -4.01 29.95 -8.78
N LYS A 8 -4.34 31.06 -8.10
CA LYS A 8 -4.03 32.41 -8.58
C LYS A 8 -2.52 32.67 -8.66
N LYS A 9 -1.73 32.26 -7.67
CA LYS A 9 -0.25 32.37 -7.67
C LYS A 9 0.35 31.64 -8.88
N ASN A 10 -0.17 30.45 -9.19
CA ASN A 10 0.34 29.57 -10.24
C ASN A 10 -0.36 29.72 -11.59
N ASN A 11 -1.02 30.86 -11.86
CA ASN A 11 -1.70 31.15 -13.13
C ASN A 11 -2.65 30.02 -13.60
N TYR A 12 -3.31 29.37 -12.64
CA TYR A 12 -4.22 28.23 -12.85
C TYR A 12 -3.59 27.05 -13.62
N GLN A 13 -2.26 26.93 -13.62
CA GLN A 13 -1.57 25.77 -14.17
C GLN A 13 -1.66 24.58 -13.22
N ASN A 14 -1.62 23.38 -13.79
CA ASN A 14 -1.57 22.14 -13.01
C ASN A 14 -0.23 22.06 -12.25
N PRO A 15 -0.23 21.75 -10.94
CA PRO A 15 1.01 21.52 -10.20
C PRO A 15 1.74 20.29 -10.73
N THR A 16 3.06 20.37 -10.84
CA THR A 16 3.94 19.29 -11.30
C THR A 16 4.78 18.67 -10.19
N SER A 17 4.70 19.21 -8.96
CA SER A 17 5.41 18.73 -7.78
C SER A 17 4.43 18.23 -6.71
N PRO A 18 4.71 17.09 -6.03
CA PRO A 18 3.92 16.65 -4.88
C PRO A 18 4.12 17.52 -3.63
N THR A 19 5.15 18.39 -3.62
CA THR A 19 5.48 19.29 -2.50
C THR A 19 5.25 20.78 -2.79
N ASP A 20 4.81 21.17 -4.00
CA ASP A 20 4.33 22.53 -4.28
C ASP A 20 2.86 22.49 -4.68
N THR A 21 1.99 22.38 -3.66
CA THR A 21 0.53 22.36 -3.84
C THR A 21 -0.17 23.32 -2.87
N ALA A 22 -1.49 23.46 -3.03
CA ALA A 22 -2.33 24.20 -2.09
C ALA A 22 -2.29 23.64 -0.65
N PHE A 23 -1.86 22.39 -0.45
CA PHE A 23 -1.65 21.81 0.88
C PHE A 23 -0.49 22.50 1.60
N GLN A 24 0.69 22.55 0.99
CA GLN A 24 1.89 23.16 1.55
C GLN A 24 1.68 24.65 1.85
N MET A 25 1.04 25.39 0.92
CA MET A 25 0.63 26.78 1.17
C MET A 25 -0.38 26.93 2.32
N GLY A 26 -1.26 25.94 2.52
CA GLY A 26 -2.30 25.98 3.56
C GLY A 26 -1.82 25.66 4.96
N TYR A 27 -0.84 24.76 5.08
CA TYR A 27 -0.28 24.30 6.35
C TYR A 27 1.08 24.93 6.68
N GLY A 28 1.70 25.69 5.77
CA GLY A 28 3.00 26.33 6.01
C GLY A 28 4.13 25.32 6.14
N THR A 29 4.13 24.29 5.29
CA THR A 29 5.00 23.12 5.37
C THR A 29 5.61 22.80 4.01
N ASP A 30 6.87 22.37 3.97
CA ASP A 30 7.53 21.88 2.74
C ASP A 30 7.39 20.35 2.57
N MET A 31 6.87 19.65 3.60
CA MET A 31 6.64 18.21 3.58
C MET A 31 5.52 17.81 2.59
N GLY A 32 5.58 16.57 2.11
CA GLY A 32 4.44 15.91 1.49
C GLY A 32 3.27 15.74 2.48
N PHE A 33 2.07 15.45 1.96
CA PHE A 33 0.85 15.28 2.77
C PHE A 33 1.04 14.29 3.94
N PHE A 34 1.57 13.10 3.66
CA PHE A 34 1.72 12.03 4.64
C PHE A 34 2.71 12.40 5.76
N GLY A 35 3.90 12.89 5.42
CA GLY A 35 4.89 13.27 6.44
C GLY A 35 4.45 14.45 7.32
N HIS A 36 3.59 15.35 6.80
CA HIS A 36 2.94 16.36 7.63
C HIS A 36 1.88 15.76 8.57
N VAL A 37 1.03 14.84 8.08
CA VAL A 37 0.01 14.15 8.90
C VAL A 37 0.63 13.38 10.06
N GLN A 38 1.84 12.84 9.87
CA GLN A 38 2.54 12.01 10.86
C GLN A 38 3.25 12.79 11.97
N GLN A 39 3.54 14.09 11.78
CA GLN A 39 4.09 14.93 12.86
C GLN A 39 3.15 15.03 14.07
N GLU A 40 1.84 14.84 13.87
CA GLU A 40 0.80 14.98 14.89
C GLU A 40 0.11 13.63 15.17
N PRO A 41 0.44 12.93 16.28
CA PRO A 41 -0.05 11.57 16.56
C PRO A 41 -1.57 11.41 16.57
N LEU A 42 -2.31 12.47 16.94
CA LEU A 42 -3.77 12.45 16.91
C LEU A 42 -4.30 12.48 15.46
N THR A 43 -3.71 13.31 14.60
CA THR A 43 -4.07 13.43 13.18
C THR A 43 -3.75 12.13 12.45
N ALA A 44 -2.57 11.56 12.68
CA ALA A 44 -2.20 10.23 12.16
C ALA A 44 -3.22 9.16 12.60
N LYS A 45 -3.55 9.07 13.90
CA LYS A 45 -4.56 8.12 14.40
C LYS A 45 -5.94 8.30 13.76
N GLN A 46 -6.39 9.55 13.58
CA GLN A 46 -7.69 9.84 12.94
C GLN A 46 -7.69 9.44 11.45
N PHE A 47 -6.60 9.73 10.73
CA PHE A 47 -6.41 9.34 9.35
C PHE A 47 -6.46 7.81 9.20
N ASN A 48 -5.71 7.10 10.05
CA ASN A 48 -5.68 5.63 10.05
C ASN A 48 -7.08 5.05 10.30
N ASN A 49 -7.78 5.53 11.34
CA ASN A 49 -9.15 5.11 11.64
C ASN A 49 -10.13 5.35 10.49
N HIS A 50 -10.09 6.53 9.85
CA HIS A 50 -10.94 6.85 8.71
C HIS A 50 -10.75 5.84 7.57
N MET A 51 -9.50 5.48 7.32
CA MET A 51 -9.11 4.65 6.20
C MET A 51 -9.32 3.15 6.46
N SER A 52 -9.19 2.70 7.71
CA SER A 52 -9.69 1.37 8.13
C SER A 52 -11.18 1.21 7.85
N VAL A 53 -11.99 2.27 8.04
CA VAL A 53 -13.43 2.26 7.70
C VAL A 53 -13.64 2.40 6.19
N TYR A 54 -12.84 3.21 5.48
CA TYR A 54 -12.92 3.34 4.02
C TYR A 54 -12.72 2.00 3.28
N ALA A 55 -11.87 1.13 3.81
CA ALA A 55 -11.63 -0.22 3.29
C ALA A 55 -12.78 -1.20 3.56
N GLN A 56 -13.62 -0.97 4.58
CA GLN A 56 -14.73 -1.86 4.92
C GLN A 56 -15.84 -1.81 3.86
N GLY A 57 -16.43 -2.97 3.57
CA GLY A 57 -17.54 -3.10 2.61
C GLY A 57 -17.14 -2.95 1.13
N ARG A 58 -15.86 -2.79 0.81
CA ARG A 58 -15.37 -2.82 -0.57
C ARG A 58 -15.07 -4.25 -1.00
N VAL A 59 -15.50 -4.61 -2.21
CA VAL A 59 -15.01 -5.79 -2.92
C VAL A 59 -13.50 -5.63 -3.09
N ARG A 60 -12.73 -6.61 -2.62
CA ARG A 60 -11.28 -6.63 -2.77
C ARG A 60 -10.93 -7.23 -4.13
N TRP A 61 -9.73 -6.96 -4.63
CA TRP A 61 -9.34 -7.45 -5.97
C TRP A 61 -9.39 -8.98 -6.08
N MET A 62 -9.06 -9.68 -5.00
CA MET A 62 -9.06 -11.15 -4.91
C MET A 62 -10.42 -11.78 -4.55
N ASP A 63 -11.52 -11.00 -4.56
CA ASP A 63 -12.85 -11.55 -4.36
C ASP A 63 -13.42 -12.17 -5.65
N PRO A 64 -14.22 -13.25 -5.55
CA PRO A 64 -14.86 -13.87 -6.70
C PRO A 64 -15.64 -12.86 -7.55
N GLY A 65 -15.36 -12.85 -8.85
CA GLY A 65 -15.96 -11.92 -9.81
C GLY A 65 -15.24 -10.58 -9.99
N PHE A 66 -14.11 -10.34 -9.29
CA PHE A 66 -13.24 -9.19 -9.57
C PHE A 66 -11.99 -9.61 -10.35
N TYR A 67 -11.08 -10.39 -9.74
CA TYR A 67 -9.95 -11.02 -10.42
C TYR A 67 -10.08 -12.55 -10.36
N PRO A 68 -9.88 -13.28 -11.48
CA PRO A 68 -9.99 -14.74 -11.54
C PRO A 68 -8.78 -15.45 -10.91
N VAL A 69 -8.70 -15.42 -9.56
CA VAL A 69 -7.59 -16.00 -8.78
C VAL A 69 -7.44 -17.50 -9.01
N GLN A 70 -8.55 -18.26 -9.03
CA GLN A 70 -8.50 -19.71 -9.23
C GLN A 70 -7.89 -20.04 -10.60
N GLU A 71 -8.39 -19.42 -11.65
CA GLU A 71 -8.03 -19.73 -13.03
C GLU A 71 -6.63 -19.23 -13.41
N GLN A 72 -6.20 -18.08 -12.87
CA GLN A 72 -4.89 -17.48 -13.20
C GLN A 72 -3.76 -17.91 -12.25
N LEU A 73 -4.04 -18.13 -10.96
CA LEU A 73 -3.01 -18.29 -9.91
C LEU A 73 -3.00 -19.66 -9.24
N ILE A 74 -3.96 -20.54 -9.56
CA ILE A 74 -4.01 -21.92 -9.02
C ILE A 74 -4.01 -22.92 -10.18
N ASP A 75 -5.01 -22.88 -11.05
CA ASP A 75 -5.21 -23.88 -12.11
C ASP A 75 -4.17 -23.75 -13.24
N GLY A 76 -3.67 -22.54 -13.49
CA GLY A 76 -2.64 -22.24 -14.50
C GLY A 76 -1.22 -22.13 -13.96
N ALA A 77 -1.00 -22.33 -12.65
CA ALA A 77 0.27 -21.98 -12.00
C ALA A 77 1.42 -22.94 -12.37
N THR A 78 2.53 -22.37 -12.84
CA THR A 78 3.84 -23.05 -12.96
C THR A 78 4.78 -22.76 -11.78
N ILE A 79 4.22 -22.23 -10.69
CA ILE A 79 4.90 -21.76 -9.48
C ILE A 79 5.23 -22.94 -8.56
N GLY A 80 6.49 -23.13 -8.20
CA GLY A 80 6.92 -24.08 -7.16
C GLY A 80 6.71 -23.53 -5.74
N GLU A 81 6.93 -24.37 -4.71
CA GLU A 81 6.80 -23.93 -3.30
C GLU A 81 7.82 -22.83 -2.91
N ASP A 82 8.97 -22.78 -3.57
CA ASP A 82 10.05 -21.81 -3.31
C ASP A 82 9.88 -20.47 -4.07
N ASP A 83 9.07 -20.44 -5.12
CA ASP A 83 8.82 -19.27 -5.97
C ASP A 83 7.89 -18.27 -5.28
N VAL A 84 7.97 -16.98 -5.64
CA VAL A 84 7.07 -15.95 -5.07
C VAL A 84 5.84 -15.79 -5.95
N LEU A 85 4.66 -16.08 -5.41
CA LEU A 85 3.39 -15.87 -6.11
C LEU A 85 2.97 -14.39 -6.13
N LEU A 86 3.05 -13.74 -4.96
CA LEU A 86 2.47 -12.43 -4.73
C LEU A 86 3.39 -11.57 -3.87
N VAL A 87 3.65 -10.35 -4.34
CA VAL A 87 4.25 -9.27 -3.54
C VAL A 87 3.19 -8.19 -3.30
N ASP A 88 2.85 -7.93 -2.03
CA ASP A 88 1.97 -6.83 -1.58
C ASP A 88 2.84 -5.60 -1.26
N VAL A 89 3.00 -4.72 -2.24
CA VAL A 89 3.88 -3.53 -2.21
C VAL A 89 3.10 -2.34 -1.64
N GLY A 90 3.60 -1.77 -0.53
CA GLY A 90 2.86 -0.78 0.25
C GLY A 90 1.72 -1.39 1.09
N GLY A 91 1.86 -2.66 1.46
CA GLY A 91 0.81 -3.44 2.14
C GLY A 91 0.60 -3.06 3.61
N SER A 92 1.39 -2.15 4.18
CA SER A 92 1.29 -1.66 5.56
C SER A 92 1.27 -2.80 6.59
N PHE A 93 0.21 -2.93 7.39
CA PHE A 93 0.01 -4.03 8.34
C PHE A 93 -0.35 -5.39 7.70
N GLY A 94 -0.29 -5.52 6.38
CA GLY A 94 -0.51 -6.77 5.65
C GLY A 94 -1.97 -7.24 5.63
N HIS A 95 -2.92 -6.31 5.62
CA HIS A 95 -4.35 -6.63 5.60
C HIS A 95 -4.75 -7.39 4.33
N ASP A 96 -4.22 -6.99 3.17
CA ASP A 96 -4.64 -7.52 1.87
C ASP A 96 -3.99 -8.87 1.62
N ILE A 97 -2.68 -9.01 1.82
CA ILE A 97 -1.98 -10.30 1.78
C ILE A 97 -2.53 -11.33 2.80
N SER A 98 -3.00 -10.88 3.97
CA SER A 98 -3.70 -11.75 4.95
C SER A 98 -5.09 -12.17 4.48
N ASP A 99 -5.88 -11.24 3.93
CA ASP A 99 -7.19 -11.53 3.35
C ASP A 99 -7.07 -12.47 2.15
N PHE A 100 -6.05 -12.29 1.29
CA PHE A 100 -5.71 -13.18 0.18
C PHE A 100 -5.47 -14.61 0.70
N ARG A 101 -4.53 -14.74 1.64
CA ARG A 101 -4.12 -16.02 2.23
C ARG A 101 -5.23 -16.74 3.00
N ARG A 102 -6.22 -16.00 3.53
CA ARG A 102 -7.40 -16.58 4.17
C ARG A 102 -8.44 -17.06 3.15
N LYS A 103 -8.63 -16.34 2.04
CA LYS A 103 -9.60 -16.68 0.98
C LYS A 103 -9.08 -17.81 0.08
N TRP A 104 -7.78 -17.83 -0.16
CA TRP A 104 -7.11 -18.72 -1.11
C TRP A 104 -5.97 -19.52 -0.42
N PRO A 105 -6.28 -20.36 0.58
CA PRO A 105 -5.25 -21.04 1.39
C PRO A 105 -4.50 -22.17 0.67
N GLY A 106 -4.93 -22.55 -0.54
CA GLY A 106 -4.33 -23.60 -1.36
C GLY A 106 -3.48 -23.10 -2.52
N VAL A 107 -3.14 -21.81 -2.56
CA VAL A 107 -2.25 -21.25 -3.58
C VAL A 107 -0.81 -21.77 -3.40
N PRO A 108 -0.10 -22.14 -4.48
CA PRO A 108 1.31 -22.49 -4.42
C PRO A 108 2.19 -21.25 -4.27
N GLY A 109 3.43 -21.46 -3.79
CA GLY A 109 4.45 -20.41 -3.67
C GLY A 109 4.29 -19.48 -2.46
N ARG A 110 5.24 -18.55 -2.37
CA ARG A 110 5.43 -17.64 -1.24
C ARG A 110 4.64 -16.34 -1.42
N LEU A 111 4.26 -15.76 -0.28
CA LEU A 111 3.60 -14.47 -0.19
C LEU A 111 4.56 -13.49 0.49
N VAL A 112 4.84 -12.35 -0.12
CA VAL A 112 5.78 -11.34 0.42
C VAL A 112 5.06 -10.02 0.67
N LEU A 113 5.10 -9.53 1.90
CA LEU A 113 4.69 -8.17 2.27
C LEU A 113 5.89 -7.24 2.16
N GLN A 114 5.73 -6.12 1.46
CA GLN A 114 6.71 -5.05 1.37
C GLN A 114 6.14 -3.71 1.83
N ASP A 115 6.86 -3.05 2.73
CA ASP A 115 6.64 -1.66 3.13
C ASP A 115 7.97 -1.08 3.63
N LEU A 116 8.02 0.18 4.05
CA LEU A 116 9.24 0.83 4.51
C LEU A 116 9.82 0.12 5.78
N PRO A 117 11.15 0.11 5.97
CA PRO A 117 11.81 -0.60 7.09
C PRO A 117 11.22 -0.32 8.48
N GLU A 118 10.87 0.93 8.74
CA GLU A 118 10.23 1.40 9.98
C GLU A 118 8.79 0.89 10.16
N VAL A 119 8.07 0.65 9.06
CA VAL A 119 6.69 0.13 9.05
C VAL A 119 6.71 -1.35 9.33
N VAL A 120 7.55 -2.12 8.62
CA VAL A 120 7.61 -3.59 8.78
C VAL A 120 8.04 -4.03 10.18
N VAL A 121 8.82 -3.22 10.91
CA VAL A 121 9.17 -3.46 12.32
C VAL A 121 7.95 -3.38 13.26
N SER A 122 6.89 -2.67 12.85
CA SER A 122 5.65 -2.55 13.62
C SER A 122 4.61 -3.65 13.33
N VAL A 123 4.82 -4.43 12.27
CA VAL A 123 3.91 -5.49 11.81
C VAL A 123 3.92 -6.65 12.81
N LYS A 124 2.72 -7.15 13.14
CA LYS A 124 2.48 -8.23 14.11
C LYS A 124 1.36 -9.13 13.62
N ASP A 125 1.27 -10.32 14.20
CA ASP A 125 0.16 -11.26 14.04
C ASP A 125 -0.13 -11.73 12.59
N LEU A 126 0.82 -11.55 11.67
CA LEU A 126 0.79 -12.20 10.36
C LEU A 126 1.07 -13.70 10.47
N HIS A 127 0.49 -14.47 9.55
CA HIS A 127 0.72 -15.91 9.49
C HIS A 127 2.19 -16.22 9.07
N PRO A 128 2.89 -17.17 9.72
CA PRO A 128 4.30 -17.51 9.45
C PRO A 128 4.73 -17.97 8.05
N SER A 129 3.90 -17.86 7.01
CA SER A 129 4.33 -18.08 5.61
C SER A 129 4.08 -16.86 4.72
N ILE A 130 3.88 -15.70 5.35
CA ILE A 130 3.98 -14.40 4.70
C ILE A 130 5.34 -13.85 5.12
N ASP A 131 6.26 -13.73 4.17
CA ASP A 131 7.56 -13.11 4.40
C ASP A 131 7.37 -11.59 4.47
N VAL A 132 8.04 -10.92 5.41
CA VAL A 132 7.94 -9.47 5.57
C VAL A 132 9.30 -8.83 5.29
N THR A 133 9.35 -7.92 4.32
CA THR A 133 10.59 -7.32 3.83
C THR A 133 10.50 -5.79 3.81
N GLY A 134 11.47 -5.11 4.41
CA GLY A 134 11.61 -3.66 4.30
C GLY A 134 12.05 -3.25 2.88
N HIS A 135 11.24 -2.50 2.14
CA HIS A 135 11.53 -2.05 0.78
C HIS A 135 10.90 -0.69 0.50
N ASP A 136 11.70 0.25 -0.02
CA ASP A 136 11.23 1.48 -0.65
C ASP A 136 10.92 1.20 -2.13
N PHE A 137 9.64 1.26 -2.50
CA PHE A 137 9.13 0.99 -3.84
C PHE A 137 9.56 2.03 -4.90
N PHE A 138 10.20 3.14 -4.51
CA PHE A 138 10.89 4.04 -5.45
C PHE A 138 12.28 3.51 -5.86
N THR A 139 12.78 2.46 -5.21
CA THR A 139 14.01 1.75 -5.58
C THR A 139 13.70 0.51 -6.44
N GLU A 140 14.73 -0.16 -6.96
CA GLU A 140 14.51 -1.35 -7.78
C GLU A 140 13.91 -2.50 -6.94
N GLN A 141 12.77 -3.05 -7.38
CA GLN A 141 12.11 -4.19 -6.77
C GLN A 141 13.07 -5.38 -6.58
N PRO A 142 13.39 -5.81 -5.33
CA PRO A 142 14.36 -6.87 -5.07
C PRO A 142 13.84 -8.28 -5.37
N VAL A 143 12.52 -8.49 -5.33
CA VAL A 143 11.89 -9.78 -5.66
C VAL A 143 11.72 -9.88 -7.18
N LYS A 144 12.32 -10.89 -7.80
CA LYS A 144 12.20 -11.14 -9.26
C LYS A 144 11.44 -12.43 -9.51
N GLY A 145 10.76 -12.52 -10.65
CA GLY A 145 10.07 -13.73 -11.08
C GLY A 145 8.77 -14.02 -10.32
N THR A 146 8.05 -12.97 -9.89
CA THR A 146 6.71 -13.10 -9.32
C THR A 146 5.64 -13.04 -10.41
N GLU A 147 4.55 -13.78 -10.25
CA GLU A 147 3.40 -13.71 -11.16
C GLU A 147 2.54 -12.45 -10.92
N ILE A 148 2.49 -11.95 -9.67
CA ILE A 148 1.81 -10.69 -9.34
C ILE A 148 2.66 -9.77 -8.46
N GLU A 149 2.86 -8.55 -8.94
CA GLU A 149 3.19 -7.38 -8.13
C GLU A 149 1.89 -6.61 -7.84
N GLN A 150 1.35 -6.77 -6.63
CA GLN A 150 0.18 -6.01 -6.19
C GLN A 150 0.65 -4.74 -5.49
N PHE A 151 0.44 -3.59 -6.13
CA PHE A 151 0.51 -2.32 -5.43
C PHE A 151 -0.78 -2.11 -4.63
N SER A 152 -0.72 -2.26 -3.31
CA SER A 152 -1.84 -1.85 -2.47
C SER A 152 -1.71 -0.38 -2.10
N ILE A 153 -2.81 0.36 -2.26
CA ILE A 153 -2.96 1.71 -1.71
C ILE A 153 -3.64 1.62 -0.33
N SER A 154 -3.30 0.58 0.44
CA SER A 154 -3.71 0.36 1.83
C SER A 154 -2.82 1.14 2.79
N LEU A 155 -2.85 2.46 2.63
CA LEU A 155 -2.39 3.47 3.56
C LEU A 155 -0.91 3.52 3.99
N TRP A 156 -0.22 4.42 3.30
CA TRP A 156 1.06 5.00 3.71
C TRP A 156 1.01 5.64 5.11
N ILE A 157 1.58 4.90 6.06
CA ILE A 157 2.08 5.30 7.37
C ILE A 157 3.37 4.48 7.44
N VAL A 158 4.58 4.98 7.16
CA VAL A 158 5.29 6.13 7.75
C VAL A 158 6.21 6.78 6.70
N THR A 159 6.43 8.10 6.74
CA THR A 159 7.56 8.86 6.15
C THR A 159 7.77 10.19 6.87
#